data_AF-A0A7K4HED4-F1
#
_entry.id   AF-A0A7K4HED4-F1
#
_cell.length_a   1.000
_cell.length_b   1.000
_cell.length_c   1.000
_cell.angle_alpha   90.00
_cell.angle_beta   90.00
_cell.angle_gamma   90.00
#
_symmetry.space_group_name_H-M   'P 1'
#
loop_
_entity.id
_entity.type
_entity.pdbx_description
1 polymer ?
#
loop_
_entity_poly.entity_id
_entity_poly.type
_entity_poly.pdbx_seq_one_letter_code
_entity_poly.pdbx_strand_id
1 'polypeptide(L)'
;MSKNIRDYEFRSDPKEITYLDDEPLKLEKDFSFFHNKNKFRKELTRLQMLFKNYTGISLLASGIRDSYLKDELSNKFYIVAFTTNQVIKDTNKLIDPYKDANIKPGCFYLECRPNYMLLLAKDMEGLVAGVDALEDIITQTFKDYFEQKNREDYVKIKPFKLFSCGK
;
A
#
# COMPACT_ATOMS: atom_id res chain seq x y z
N MET A 1 8.80 17.18 -18.86
CA MET A 1 8.64 15.74 -18.57
C MET A 1 8.63 15.59 -17.07
N SER A 2 7.53 15.14 -16.48
CA SER A 2 7.50 14.71 -15.07
C SER A 2 8.53 13.60 -14.90
N LYS A 3 9.46 13.79 -13.98
CA LYS A 3 10.45 12.76 -13.65
C LYS A 3 9.84 11.92 -12.54
N ASN A 4 8.90 11.04 -12.89
CA ASN A 4 8.43 10.04 -11.93
C ASN A 4 9.64 9.34 -11.29
N ILE A 5 9.57 9.09 -9.99
CA ILE A 5 10.56 8.31 -9.24
C ILE A 5 10.90 7.04 -10.03
N ARG A 6 12.19 6.85 -10.31
CA ARG A 6 12.67 5.65 -11.01
C ARG A 6 12.74 4.49 -10.05
N ASP A 7 13.43 4.68 -8.93
CA ASP A 7 13.66 3.68 -7.91
C ASP A 7 13.39 4.29 -6.53
N TYR A 8 12.83 3.50 -5.62
CA TYR A 8 12.54 3.89 -4.24
C TYR A 8 13.70 3.48 -3.33
N GLU A 9 14.09 4.36 -2.43
CA GLU A 9 15.06 4.07 -1.37
C GLU A 9 14.33 3.58 -0.11
N PHE A 10 14.84 2.54 0.55
CA PHE A 10 14.19 1.95 1.72
C PHE A 10 15.10 2.06 2.95
N ARG A 11 14.50 2.25 4.13
CA ARG A 11 15.24 2.19 5.42
C ARG A 11 15.90 0.83 5.65
N SER A 12 15.32 -0.21 5.06
CA SER A 12 15.87 -1.57 5.02
C SER A 12 15.68 -2.11 3.61
N ASP A 13 16.76 -2.54 2.97
CA ASP A 13 16.71 -3.02 1.60
C ASP A 13 15.70 -4.16 1.45
N PRO A 14 14.78 -4.08 0.48
CA PRO A 14 13.86 -5.17 0.21
C PRO A 14 14.63 -6.38 -0.29
N LYS A 15 14.14 -7.59 0.03
CA LYS A 15 14.71 -8.81 -0.55
C LYS A 15 14.53 -8.84 -2.07
N GLU A 16 13.38 -8.36 -2.53
CA GLU A 16 13.07 -8.27 -3.95
C GLU A 16 12.16 -7.06 -4.20
N ILE A 17 12.47 -6.30 -5.25
CA ILE A 17 11.59 -5.29 -5.81
C ILE A 17 11.64 -5.37 -7.33
N THR A 18 10.48 -5.41 -7.96
CA THR A 18 10.32 -5.38 -9.41
C THR A 18 9.40 -4.23 -9.79
N TYR A 19 9.88 -3.33 -10.64
CA TYR A 19 9.07 -2.28 -11.21
C TYR A 19 8.32 -2.77 -12.44
N LEU A 20 7.05 -2.38 -12.57
CA LEU A 20 6.17 -2.85 -13.63
C LEU A 20 6.02 -1.76 -14.70
N ASP A 21 5.89 -2.18 -15.95
CA ASP A 21 5.57 -1.30 -17.09
C ASP A 21 4.06 -1.11 -17.22
N ASP A 22 3.46 -0.60 -16.14
CA ASP A 22 2.03 -0.28 -16.03
C ASP A 22 1.83 1.23 -15.87
N GLU A 23 0.60 1.71 -16.07
CA GLU A 23 0.22 3.08 -15.69
C GLU A 23 0.43 3.32 -14.18
N PRO A 24 0.92 4.50 -13.77
CA PRO A 24 1.11 4.81 -12.37
C PRO A 24 -0.22 4.86 -11.62
N LEU A 25 -0.18 4.51 -10.33
CA LEU A 25 -1.28 4.74 -9.42
C LEU A 25 -1.45 6.24 -9.23
N LYS A 26 -2.58 6.78 -9.69
CA LYS A 26 -2.93 8.20 -9.56
C LYS A 26 -3.73 8.37 -8.29
N LEU A 27 -3.24 9.18 -7.35
CA LEU A 27 -3.93 9.36 -6.08
C LEU A 27 -5.17 10.24 -6.27
N GLU A 28 -6.33 9.65 -6.04
CA GLU A 28 -7.62 10.34 -6.09
C GLU A 28 -8.09 10.75 -4.69
N LYS A 29 -9.03 11.71 -4.62
CA LYS A 29 -9.51 12.28 -3.35
C LYS A 29 -10.25 11.28 -2.45
N ASP A 30 -10.79 10.21 -3.04
CA ASP A 30 -11.59 9.19 -2.37
C ASP A 30 -10.78 7.95 -1.96
N PHE A 31 -9.46 7.97 -2.17
CA PHE A 31 -8.58 6.92 -1.67
C PHE A 31 -8.66 6.85 -0.14
N SER A 32 -8.54 5.63 0.38
CA SER A 32 -8.53 5.34 1.81
C SER A 32 -7.75 4.07 2.08
N PHE A 33 -7.31 3.90 3.33
CA PHE A 33 -6.78 2.62 3.78
C PHE A 33 -7.94 1.71 4.21
N PHE A 34 -7.87 0.46 3.78
CA PHE A 34 -8.78 -0.61 4.15
C PHE A 34 -8.00 -1.73 4.82
N HIS A 35 -8.57 -2.34 5.87
CA HIS A 35 -7.90 -3.38 6.63
C HIS A 35 -8.86 -4.51 7.03
N ASN A 36 -8.37 -5.75 7.14
CA ASN A 36 -9.22 -6.87 7.59
C ASN A 36 -9.23 -7.10 9.11
N LYS A 37 -8.34 -6.47 9.90
CA LYS A 37 -8.34 -6.59 11.37
C LYS A 37 -8.27 -5.22 12.06
N ASN A 38 -9.13 -5.00 13.06
CA ASN A 38 -9.20 -3.72 13.79
C ASN A 38 -7.90 -3.32 14.50
N LYS A 39 -7.09 -4.30 14.93
CA LYS A 39 -5.82 -4.04 15.61
C LYS A 39 -4.80 -3.29 14.74
N PHE A 40 -4.98 -3.27 13.41
CA PHE A 40 -4.07 -2.58 12.49
C PHE A 40 -4.23 -1.07 12.48
N ARG A 41 -5.36 -0.54 12.99
CA ARG A 41 -5.66 0.90 12.97
C ARG A 41 -4.53 1.74 13.56
N LYS A 42 -3.89 1.27 14.64
CA LYS A 42 -2.78 1.99 15.28
C LYS A 42 -1.59 2.16 14.33
N GLU A 43 -1.24 1.12 13.58
CA GLU A 43 -0.12 1.16 12.63
C GLU A 43 -0.45 2.07 11.44
N LEU A 44 -1.69 2.06 10.97
CA LEU A 44 -2.16 2.91 9.88
C LEU A 44 -2.26 4.39 10.25
N THR A 45 -2.37 4.72 11.55
CA THR A 45 -2.38 6.12 12.00
C THR A 45 -1.17 6.90 11.52
N ARG A 46 0.02 6.27 11.47
CA ARG A 46 1.25 6.91 10.95
C ARG A 46 1.11 7.30 9.48
N LEU A 47 0.59 6.40 8.65
CA LEU A 47 0.33 6.67 7.24
C LEU A 47 -0.77 7.74 7.07
N GLN A 48 -1.84 7.69 7.85
CA GLN A 48 -2.89 8.73 7.82
C GLN A 48 -2.33 10.12 8.18
N MET A 49 -1.47 10.20 9.19
CA MET A 49 -0.80 11.45 9.57
C MET A 49 0.17 11.94 8.50
N LEU A 50 0.91 11.04 7.85
CA LEU A 50 1.78 11.38 6.72
C LEU A 50 0.99 12.08 5.60
N PHE A 51 -0.12 11.49 5.18
CA PHE A 51 -1.00 12.10 4.19
C PHE A 51 -1.58 13.43 4.65
N LYS A 52 -2.02 13.54 5.91
CA LYS A 52 -2.54 14.79 6.46
C LYS A 52 -1.50 15.90 6.43
N ASN A 53 -0.24 15.59 6.73
CA ASN A 53 0.85 16.57 6.72
C ASN A 53 1.14 17.12 5.32
N TYR A 54 1.00 16.28 4.29
CA TYR A 54 1.23 16.69 2.90
C TYR A 54 0.01 17.31 2.22
N THR A 55 -1.18 16.81 2.49
CA THR A 55 -2.41 17.17 1.75
C THR A 55 -3.39 18.04 2.54
N GLY A 56 -3.20 18.15 3.86
CA GLY A 56 -4.18 18.75 4.78
C GLY A 56 -5.42 17.88 5.04
N ILE A 57 -5.56 16.74 4.33
CA ILE A 57 -6.72 15.86 4.42
C ILE A 57 -6.37 14.64 5.25
N SER A 58 -7.22 14.34 6.24
CA SER A 58 -7.09 13.12 7.02
C SER A 58 -7.66 11.95 6.22
N LEU A 59 -6.80 11.04 5.76
CA LEU A 59 -7.25 9.77 5.19
C LEU A 59 -8.01 8.94 6.23
N LEU A 60 -9.00 8.18 5.76
CA LEU A 60 -9.70 7.21 6.59
C LEU A 60 -8.98 5.84 6.56
N ALA A 61 -9.10 5.12 7.68
CA ALA A 61 -8.70 3.72 7.81
C ALA A 61 -9.94 2.91 8.19
N SER A 62 -10.49 2.20 7.21
CA SER A 62 -11.78 1.51 7.31
C SER A 62 -11.61 0.00 7.34
N GLY A 63 -12.54 -0.70 8.00
CA GLY A 63 -12.60 -2.16 7.88
C GLY A 63 -13.08 -2.58 6.50
N ILE A 64 -12.50 -3.63 5.93
CA ILE A 64 -13.07 -4.32 4.77
C ILE A 64 -14.35 -5.00 5.22
N ARG A 65 -15.45 -4.84 4.47
CA ARG A 65 -16.73 -5.50 4.81
C ARG A 65 -16.61 -7.00 4.62
N ASP A 66 -17.19 -7.78 5.52
CA ASP A 66 -17.17 -9.24 5.47
C ASP A 66 -17.70 -9.79 4.13
N SER A 67 -18.69 -9.13 3.53
CA SER A 67 -19.23 -9.52 2.22
C SER A 67 -18.27 -9.32 1.04
N TYR A 68 -17.14 -8.60 1.23
CA TYR A 68 -16.15 -8.32 0.18
C TYR A 68 -14.91 -9.21 0.27
N LEU A 69 -14.72 -9.92 1.39
CA LEU A 69 -13.53 -10.69 1.68
C LEU A 69 -13.90 -12.08 2.20
N LYS A 70 -13.48 -13.13 1.50
CA LYS A 70 -13.69 -14.50 1.94
C LYS A 70 -12.92 -14.79 3.24
N ASP A 71 -13.54 -15.54 4.12
CA ASP A 71 -12.95 -15.95 5.40
C ASP A 71 -11.61 -16.68 5.22
N GLU A 72 -11.47 -17.50 4.18
CA GLU A 72 -10.23 -18.21 3.87
C GLU A 72 -9.04 -17.24 3.71
N LEU A 73 -9.25 -16.11 3.03
CA LEU A 73 -8.22 -15.10 2.80
C LEU A 73 -8.02 -14.24 4.06
N SER A 74 -9.11 -13.89 4.76
CA SER A 74 -9.05 -13.13 6.01
C SER A 74 -8.34 -13.87 7.15
N ASN A 75 -8.38 -15.21 7.14
CA ASN A 75 -7.69 -16.06 8.09
C ASN A 75 -6.24 -16.33 7.68
N LYS A 76 -5.96 -16.37 6.38
CA LYS A 76 -4.61 -16.60 5.86
C LYS A 76 -3.71 -15.37 5.94
N PHE A 77 -4.27 -14.18 5.70
CA PHE A 77 -3.48 -12.96 5.56
C PHE A 77 -3.94 -11.83 6.48
N TYR A 78 -2.96 -11.03 6.89
CA TYR A 78 -3.15 -9.67 7.35
C TYR A 78 -3.13 -8.79 6.11
N ILE A 79 -4.23 -8.07 5.88
CA ILE A 79 -4.51 -7.38 4.64
C ILE A 79 -4.65 -5.89 4.93
N VAL A 80 -3.89 -5.09 4.20
CA VAL A 80 -4.10 -3.65 4.07
C VAL A 80 -4.18 -3.31 2.58
N ALA A 81 -5.23 -2.63 2.16
CA ALA A 81 -5.39 -2.13 0.80
C ALA A 81 -5.53 -0.60 0.82
N PHE A 82 -4.78 0.09 -0.02
CA PHE A 82 -4.93 1.51 -0.25
C PHE A 82 -5.54 1.73 -1.63
N THR A 83 -6.82 2.08 -1.64
CA THR A 83 -7.64 2.13 -2.87
C THR A 83 -8.92 2.93 -2.62
N THR A 84 -9.86 2.90 -3.57
CA THR A 84 -11.17 3.57 -3.47
C THR A 84 -12.26 2.62 -2.95
N ASN A 85 -13.40 3.20 -2.53
CA ASN A 85 -14.58 2.42 -2.13
C ASN A 85 -15.18 1.57 -3.26
N GLN A 86 -14.89 1.89 -4.52
CA GLN A 86 -15.35 1.09 -5.66
C GLN A 86 -14.49 -0.16 -5.84
N VAL A 87 -13.17 0.00 -5.83
CA VAL A 87 -12.22 -1.09 -6.07
C VAL A 87 -12.21 -2.09 -4.92
N ILE A 88 -12.35 -1.63 -3.66
CA ILE A 88 -12.35 -2.53 -2.49
C ILE A 88 -13.52 -3.53 -2.48
N LYS A 89 -14.60 -3.29 -3.24
CA LYS A 89 -15.70 -4.28 -3.38
C LYS A 89 -15.22 -5.58 -4.03
N ASP A 90 -14.17 -5.51 -4.83
CA ASP A 90 -13.53 -6.63 -5.51
C ASP A 90 -12.28 -7.14 -4.75
N THR A 91 -12.18 -6.92 -3.43
CA THR A 91 -11.00 -7.30 -2.62
C THR A 91 -10.53 -8.74 -2.87
N ASN A 92 -11.44 -9.71 -2.97
CA ASN A 92 -11.07 -11.10 -3.29
C ASN A 92 -10.26 -11.22 -4.58
N LYS A 93 -10.64 -10.50 -5.65
CA LYS A 93 -9.92 -10.52 -6.94
C LYS A 93 -8.52 -9.90 -6.82
N LEU A 94 -8.35 -8.91 -5.95
CA LEU A 94 -7.04 -8.29 -5.70
C LEU A 94 -6.07 -9.29 -5.04
N ILE A 95 -6.60 -10.19 -4.20
CA ILE A 95 -5.81 -11.13 -3.38
C ILE A 95 -5.70 -12.51 -4.04
N ASP A 96 -6.64 -12.89 -4.92
CA ASP A 96 -6.68 -14.18 -5.60
C ASP A 96 -5.34 -14.60 -6.25
N PRO A 97 -4.54 -13.70 -6.88
CA PRO A 97 -3.20 -14.06 -7.38
C PRO A 97 -2.23 -14.56 -6.31
N TYR A 98 -2.48 -14.21 -5.05
CA TYR A 98 -1.68 -14.55 -3.87
C TYR A 98 -2.32 -15.64 -3.02
N LYS A 99 -3.46 -16.21 -3.42
CA LYS A 99 -4.19 -17.20 -2.62
C LYS A 99 -3.33 -18.40 -2.22
N ASP A 100 -2.34 -18.77 -3.04
CA ASP A 100 -1.42 -19.89 -2.81
C ASP A 100 -0.05 -19.43 -2.29
N ALA A 101 0.16 -18.12 -2.12
CA ALA A 101 1.41 -17.58 -1.59
C ALA A 101 1.67 -18.08 -0.17
N ASN A 102 2.92 -18.46 0.11
CA ASN A 102 3.39 -18.88 1.42
C ASN A 102 4.29 -17.80 2.03
N ILE A 103 3.66 -16.75 2.57
CA ILE A 103 4.36 -15.68 3.27
C ILE A 103 4.89 -16.24 4.59
N LYS A 104 6.20 -16.15 4.81
CA LYS A 104 6.79 -16.56 6.09
C LYS A 104 6.43 -15.55 7.20
N PRO A 105 6.35 -15.99 8.47
CA PRO A 105 6.25 -15.07 9.61
C PRO A 105 7.30 -13.95 9.53
N GLY A 106 6.94 -12.73 9.92
CA GLY A 106 7.78 -11.54 9.79
C GLY A 106 7.93 -11.01 8.35
N CYS A 107 7.41 -11.70 7.33
CA CYS A 107 7.51 -11.26 5.93
C CYS A 107 6.22 -10.66 5.39
N PHE A 108 6.36 -9.91 4.30
CA PHE A 108 5.25 -9.27 3.61
C PHE A 108 5.45 -9.20 2.09
N TYR A 109 4.32 -9.14 1.38
CA TYR A 109 4.24 -8.73 -0.02
C TYR A 109 3.55 -7.38 -0.09
N LEU A 110 4.10 -6.49 -0.92
CA LEU A 110 3.50 -5.21 -1.26
C LEU A 110 3.41 -5.10 -2.79
N GLU A 111 2.22 -4.85 -3.32
CA GLU A 111 2.00 -4.65 -4.76
C GLU A 111 1.33 -3.30 -4.98
N CYS A 112 1.81 -2.55 -5.97
CA CYS A 112 1.20 -1.32 -6.45
C CYS A 112 0.81 -1.48 -7.92
N ARG A 113 -0.46 -1.22 -8.22
CA ARG A 113 -1.10 -1.26 -9.54
C ARG A 113 -1.83 0.07 -9.79
N PRO A 114 -2.26 0.36 -11.04
CA PRO A 114 -2.88 1.64 -11.38
C PRO A 114 -4.06 2.09 -10.50
N ASN A 115 -4.74 1.16 -9.81
CA ASN A 115 -5.95 1.40 -9.03
C ASN A 115 -5.84 1.00 -7.55
N TYR A 116 -4.76 0.36 -7.11
CA TYR A 116 -4.60 -0.03 -5.71
C TYR A 116 -3.14 -0.20 -5.30
N MET A 117 -2.91 -0.13 -4.00
CA MET A 117 -1.75 -0.72 -3.36
C MET A 117 -2.21 -1.76 -2.34
N LEU A 118 -1.62 -2.95 -2.36
CA LEU A 118 -2.01 -4.10 -1.53
C LEU A 118 -0.83 -4.61 -0.73
N LEU A 119 -0.97 -4.62 0.59
CA LEU A 119 -0.05 -5.21 1.55
C LEU A 119 -0.65 -6.50 2.11
N LEU A 120 0.09 -7.59 1.98
CA LEU A 120 -0.22 -8.90 2.55
C LEU A 120 0.91 -9.33 3.49
N ALA A 121 0.56 -9.74 4.70
CA ALA A 121 1.48 -10.32 5.67
C ALA A 121 0.85 -11.53 6.37
N LYS A 122 1.66 -12.33 7.07
CA LYS A 122 1.16 -13.48 7.86
C LYS A 122 0.86 -13.11 9.31
N ASP A 123 1.55 -12.10 9.83
CA ASP A 123 1.50 -11.69 11.23
C ASP A 123 1.70 -10.18 11.39
N MET A 124 1.71 -9.72 12.65
CA MET A 124 1.88 -8.30 12.96
C MET A 124 3.28 -7.80 12.60
N GLU A 125 4.30 -8.64 12.75
CA GLU A 125 5.68 -8.26 12.46
C GLU A 125 5.85 -7.95 10.97
N GLY A 126 5.39 -8.85 10.09
CA GLY A 126 5.36 -8.61 8.65
C GLY A 126 4.49 -7.42 8.27
N LEU A 127 3.34 -7.24 8.93
CA LEU A 127 2.47 -6.08 8.68
C LEU A 127 3.18 -4.76 9.02
N VAL A 128 3.82 -4.67 10.19
CA VAL A 128 4.53 -3.46 10.62
C VAL A 128 5.68 -3.14 9.66
N ALA A 129 6.49 -4.15 9.29
CA ALA A 129 7.55 -3.98 8.30
C ALA A 129 6.99 -3.50 6.94
N GLY A 130 5.84 -4.02 6.53
CA GLY A 130 5.15 -3.57 5.32
C GLY A 130 4.60 -2.15 5.40
N VAL A 131 4.10 -1.73 6.57
CA VAL A 131 3.68 -0.34 6.82
C VAL A 131 4.86 0.62 6.81
N ASP A 132 6.03 0.21 7.32
CA ASP A 132 7.24 1.01 7.23
C ASP A 132 7.71 1.18 5.78
N ALA A 133 7.63 0.13 4.95
CA ALA A 133 7.93 0.23 3.53
C ALA A 133 6.92 1.12 2.78
N LEU A 134 5.62 1.04 3.11
CA LEU A 134 4.60 1.95 2.61
C LEU A 134 4.93 3.41 2.93
N GLU A 135 5.34 3.69 4.17
CA GLU A 135 5.73 5.03 4.61
C GLU A 135 6.91 5.58 3.80
N ASP A 136 7.92 4.76 3.52
CA ASP A 136 9.08 5.14 2.72
C ASP A 136 8.67 5.53 1.30
N ILE A 137 7.85 4.72 0.64
CA ILE A 137 7.34 4.94 -0.72
C ILE A 137 6.48 6.21 -0.78
N ILE A 138 5.51 6.34 0.14
CA ILE A 138 4.59 7.48 0.17
C ILE A 138 5.35 8.78 0.45
N THR A 139 6.30 8.76 1.39
CA THR A 139 7.11 9.94 1.73
C THR A 139 7.92 10.43 0.53
N GLN A 140 8.62 9.52 -0.16
CA GLN A 140 9.40 9.88 -1.35
C GLN A 140 8.49 10.39 -2.47
N THR A 141 7.34 9.73 -2.68
CA THR A 141 6.35 10.15 -3.69
C THR A 141 5.88 11.59 -3.44
N PHE A 142 5.50 11.94 -2.22
CA PHE A 142 5.08 13.29 -1.91
C PHE A 142 6.23 14.31 -2.02
N LYS A 143 7.43 13.97 -1.52
CA LYS A 143 8.59 14.86 -1.65
C LYS A 143 8.89 15.19 -3.11
N ASP A 144 8.99 14.17 -3.96
CA ASP A 144 9.22 14.34 -5.40
C ASP A 144 8.11 15.22 -6.03
N TYR A 145 6.84 14.94 -5.73
CA TYR A 145 5.73 15.74 -6.24
C TYR A 145 5.80 17.23 -5.83
N PHE A 146 6.15 17.54 -4.57
CA PHE A 146 6.23 18.93 -4.10
C PHE A 146 7.51 19.65 -4.54
N GLU A 147 8.60 18.92 -4.80
CA GLU A 147 9.86 19.47 -5.32
C GLU A 147 9.79 19.76 -6.82
N GLN A 148 8.94 19.04 -7.57
CA GLN A 148 8.73 19.28 -8.99
C GLN A 148 8.06 20.65 -9.22
N LYS A 149 8.83 21.58 -9.82
CA LYS A 149 8.37 22.95 -10.17
C LYS A 149 7.23 22.96 -11.19
N ASN A 150 7.09 21.89 -11.99
CA ASN A 150 5.95 21.66 -12.87
C ASN A 150 4.97 20.74 -12.14
N ARG A 151 4.06 21.34 -11.39
CA ARG A 151 3.02 20.60 -10.67
C ARG A 151 2.17 19.86 -11.71
N GLU A 152 2.32 18.54 -11.78
CA GLU A 152 1.27 17.73 -12.36
C GLU A 152 0.00 17.91 -11.51
N ASP A 153 -1.18 17.73 -12.09
CA ASP A 153 -2.44 17.94 -11.36
C ASP A 153 -2.68 16.87 -10.27
N TYR A 154 -1.87 15.81 -10.22
CA TYR A 154 -2.07 14.65 -9.34
C TYR A 154 -0.75 13.98 -8.94
N VAL A 155 -0.77 13.37 -7.76
CA VAL A 155 0.34 12.57 -7.22
C VAL A 155 0.33 11.18 -7.85
N LYS A 156 1.48 10.70 -8.30
CA LYS A 156 1.66 9.42 -9.01
C LYS A 156 2.61 8.50 -8.26
N ILE A 157 2.23 7.25 -8.04
CA ILE A 157 3.11 6.20 -7.51
C ILE A 157 3.48 5.23 -8.64
N LYS A 158 4.77 4.96 -8.81
CA LYS A 158 5.24 4.00 -9.82
C LYS A 158 4.75 2.59 -9.48
N PRO A 159 4.26 1.78 -10.44
CA PRO A 159 3.83 0.42 -10.18
C PRO A 159 5.01 -0.51 -9.84
N PHE A 160 4.81 -1.40 -8.88
CA PHE A 160 5.85 -2.32 -8.40
C PHE A 160 5.26 -3.56 -7.73
N LYS A 161 6.10 -4.57 -7.58
CA LYS A 161 5.95 -5.67 -6.64
C LYS A 161 7.16 -5.69 -5.72
N LEU A 162 6.93 -5.85 -4.43
CA LEU A 162 7.97 -5.88 -3.42
C LEU A 162 7.71 -7.06 -2.48
N PHE A 163 8.78 -7.79 -2.17
CA PHE A 163 8.80 -8.81 -1.14
C PHE A 163 9.95 -8.52 -0.18
N SER A 164 9.66 -8.53 1.12
CA SER A 164 10.69 -8.41 2.14
C SER A 164 10.25 -9.02 3.47
N CYS A 165 11.15 -9.00 4.45
CA CYS A 165 10.88 -9.38 5.82
C CYS A 165 11.35 -8.30 6.79
N GLY A 166 10.71 -8.25 7.96
CA GLY A 166 11.19 -7.49 9.10
C GLY A 166 12.64 -7.87 9.45
N LYS A 167 13.33 -6.92 10.10
CA LYS A 167 14.68 -7.11 10.63
C LYS A 167 14.64 -7.82 11.97
#